data_AF-A0A2I2Z955-F1
#
_entry.id   AF-A0A2I2Z955-F1
#
_cell.length_a   1.000
_cell.length_b   1.000
_cell.length_c   1.000
_cell.angle_alpha   90.00
_cell.angle_beta   90.00
_cell.angle_gamma   90.00
#
_symmetry.space_group_name_H-M   'P 1'
#
loop_
_entity.id
_entity.type
_entity.pdbx_description
1 polymer ?
#
loop_
_entity_poly.entity_id
_entity_poly.type
_entity_poly.pdbx_seq_one_letter_code
_entity_poly.pdbx_strand_id
1 'polypeptide(L)'
;MHPPKTPSGALHRKRKMAAWPFSRLWKVSDPILFQMTLIAALLPAVLGDCGPPPTLSFAAPMDIDIRLTETLFKTGTTLKYTCLPGYVRSHSTQTLTCNSDGEWVYNTFCILDTGFHHIG
;
A
#
# COMPACT_ATOMS: atom_id res chain seq x y z
N MET A 1 92.60 32.72 11.97
CA MET A 1 92.45 31.25 11.90
C MET A 1 91.07 30.88 12.40
N HIS A 2 90.28 30.19 11.58
CA HIS A 2 88.92 29.75 11.90
C HIS A 2 88.95 28.43 12.69
N PRO A 3 88.11 28.27 13.72
CA PRO A 3 87.61 26.98 14.16
C PRO A 3 86.17 26.71 13.63
N PRO A 4 85.67 25.46 13.69
CA PRO A 4 84.85 24.87 12.63
C PRO A 4 83.33 24.86 12.85
N LYS A 5 82.63 24.53 11.74
CA LYS A 5 81.22 24.20 11.56
C LYS A 5 80.51 23.60 12.79
N THR A 6 79.37 24.20 13.14
CA THR A 6 78.28 23.58 13.93
C THR A 6 77.29 22.82 13.03
N PRO A 7 76.59 21.78 13.54
CA PRO A 7 75.90 20.78 12.73
C PRO A 7 74.43 21.08 12.44
N SER A 8 73.99 20.56 11.29
CA SER A 8 72.68 19.94 10.99
C SER A 8 71.51 20.16 11.98
N GLY A 9 70.42 20.74 11.48
CA GLY A 9 69.13 20.74 12.17
C GLY A 9 68.01 21.39 11.37
N ALA A 10 67.75 20.90 10.15
CA ALA A 10 66.53 21.24 9.43
C ALA A 10 65.33 20.63 10.18
N LEU A 11 64.67 21.40 11.04
CA LEU A 11 63.37 21.02 11.61
C LEU A 11 62.29 21.98 11.10
N HIS A 12 61.93 21.80 9.84
CA HIS A 12 60.72 22.37 9.27
C HIS A 12 59.52 21.68 9.93
N ARG A 13 59.05 22.22 11.06
CA ARG A 13 57.81 21.80 11.72
C ARG A 13 56.61 22.30 10.90
N LYS A 14 56.38 21.72 9.72
CA LYS A 14 55.10 21.88 9.02
C LYS A 14 54.07 21.04 9.74
N ARG A 15 53.24 21.73 10.52
CA ARG A 15 51.97 21.28 11.10
C ARG A 15 51.26 20.32 10.13
N LYS A 16 51.31 19.01 10.42
CA LYS A 16 50.47 18.03 9.75
C LYS A 16 49.04 18.32 10.18
N MET A 17 48.22 18.78 9.25
CA MET A 17 46.77 18.86 9.46
C MET A 17 46.30 17.42 9.60
N ALA A 18 46.00 16.99 10.84
CA ALA A 18 45.18 15.83 11.03
C ALA A 18 43.82 16.19 10.45
N ALA A 19 43.50 15.64 9.28
CA ALA A 19 42.13 15.63 8.80
C ALA A 19 41.31 14.93 9.88
N TRP A 20 40.59 15.73 10.66
CA TRP A 20 39.59 15.22 11.60
C TRP A 20 38.62 14.30 10.86
N PRO A 21 38.08 13.25 11.51
CA PRO A 21 37.32 12.17 10.89
C PRO A 21 35.90 12.60 10.48
N PHE A 22 35.69 13.84 10.06
CA PHE A 22 34.41 14.33 9.54
C PHE A 22 33.93 13.54 8.33
N SER A 23 34.83 12.82 7.65
CA SER A 23 34.51 11.96 6.51
C SER A 23 33.68 10.71 6.88
N ARG A 24 33.54 10.36 8.18
CA ARG A 24 32.77 9.18 8.61
C ARG A 24 31.30 9.43 8.92
N LEU A 25 30.81 10.67 8.84
CA LEU A 25 29.40 10.98 9.08
C LEU A 25 28.63 11.41 7.81
N TRP A 26 29.31 11.75 6.71
CA TRP A 26 28.64 12.11 5.44
C TRP A 26 28.67 11.02 4.37
N LYS A 27 29.24 9.84 4.67
CA LYS A 27 29.24 8.69 3.76
C LYS A 27 28.07 7.72 4.01
N VAL A 28 27.23 8.07 4.97
CA VAL A 28 25.90 7.52 5.18
C VAL A 28 24.91 8.62 4.79
N SER A 29 25.07 9.22 3.61
CA SER A 29 23.91 9.83 2.94
C SER A 29 23.06 8.66 2.50
N ASP A 30 22.32 8.19 3.49
CA ASP A 30 21.68 6.91 3.63
C ASP A 30 21.02 6.38 2.35
N PRO A 31 21.70 5.56 1.52
CA PRO A 31 20.98 4.80 0.51
C PRO A 31 19.88 3.97 1.18
N ILE A 32 20.11 3.50 2.41
CA ILE A 32 19.13 2.75 3.20
C ILE A 32 17.95 3.64 3.59
N LEU A 33 18.14 4.79 4.21
CA LEU A 33 17.05 5.72 4.57
C LEU A 33 16.32 6.23 3.31
N PHE A 34 17.01 6.52 2.22
CA PHE A 34 16.38 6.93 0.96
C PHE A 34 15.54 5.79 0.37
N GLN A 35 16.03 4.55 0.43
CA GLN A 35 15.28 3.35 0.05
C GLN A 35 14.10 3.11 1.00
N MET A 36 14.27 3.27 2.32
CA MET A 36 13.20 3.12 3.31
C MET A 36 12.13 4.20 3.16
N THR A 37 12.53 5.43 2.83
CA THR A 37 11.62 6.55 2.54
C THR A 37 10.87 6.31 1.22
N LEU A 38 11.55 5.79 0.19
CA LEU A 38 10.93 5.43 -1.08
C LEU A 38 9.93 4.27 -0.91
N ILE A 39 10.30 3.22 -0.17
CA ILE A 39 9.41 2.10 0.16
C ILE A 39 8.21 2.60 0.96
N ALA A 40 8.41 3.41 2.01
CA ALA A 40 7.33 4.00 2.81
C ALA A 40 6.43 4.96 2.01
N ALA A 41 6.95 5.64 0.99
CA ALA A 41 6.18 6.51 0.11
C ALA A 41 5.41 5.73 -0.99
N LEU A 42 5.88 4.55 -1.38
CA LEU A 42 5.26 3.70 -2.39
C LEU A 42 4.26 2.69 -1.81
N LEU A 43 4.44 2.26 -0.56
CA LEU A 43 3.54 1.35 0.16
C LEU A 43 2.06 1.82 0.23
N PRO A 44 1.74 3.12 0.42
CA PRO A 44 0.36 3.58 0.52
C PRO A 44 -0.39 3.57 -0.82
N ALA A 45 0.30 3.40 -1.96
CA ALA A 45 -0.31 3.54 -3.28
C ALA A 45 -1.04 2.28 -3.77
N VAL A 46 -1.04 1.19 -3.02
CA VAL A 46 -1.48 -0.15 -3.50
C VAL A 46 -2.63 -0.75 -2.69
N LEU A 47 -3.03 -0.18 -1.56
CA LEU A 47 -4.11 -0.74 -0.75
C LEU A 47 -5.41 0.03 -1.00
N GLY A 48 -6.42 -0.62 -1.60
CA GLY A 48 -7.77 -0.08 -1.63
C GLY A 48 -8.30 0.11 -0.21
N ASP A 49 -9.30 0.98 -0.04
CA ASP A 49 -9.94 1.21 1.26
C ASP A 49 -10.71 -0.03 1.72
N CYS A 50 -11.40 -0.71 0.80
CA CYS A 50 -12.04 -1.99 1.03
C CYS A 50 -11.22 -3.14 0.44
N GLY A 51 -11.21 -4.26 1.15
CA GLY A 51 -10.70 -5.53 0.65
C GLY A 51 -11.62 -6.18 -0.40
N PRO A 52 -11.30 -7.40 -0.87
CA PRO A 52 -12.16 -8.15 -1.77
C PRO A 52 -13.58 -8.31 -1.20
N PRO A 53 -14.63 -8.21 -2.04
CA PRO A 53 -16.00 -8.33 -1.56
C PRO A 53 -16.28 -9.74 -1.03
N PRO A 54 -17.16 -9.87 -0.02
CA PRO A 54 -17.50 -11.16 0.56
C PRO A 54 -18.24 -12.05 -0.45
N THR A 55 -18.01 -13.36 -0.35
CA THR A 55 -18.77 -14.35 -1.11
C THR A 55 -20.16 -14.51 -0.50
N LEU A 56 -21.20 -14.29 -1.29
CA LEU A 56 -22.60 -14.45 -0.85
C LEU A 56 -23.16 -15.78 -1.36
N SER A 57 -23.90 -16.49 -0.50
CA SER A 57 -24.53 -17.78 -0.85
C SER A 57 -25.79 -17.65 -1.71
N PHE A 58 -26.35 -16.44 -1.80
CA PHE A 58 -27.60 -16.13 -2.50
C PHE A 58 -27.39 -15.27 -3.75
N ALA A 59 -26.18 -14.72 -3.95
CA ALA A 59 -25.90 -13.79 -5.05
C ALA A 59 -24.43 -13.84 -5.50
N ALA A 60 -24.19 -13.50 -6.76
CA ALA A 60 -22.85 -13.38 -7.34
C ALA A 60 -22.63 -12.01 -7.97
N PRO A 61 -21.39 -11.49 -8.02
CA PRO A 61 -21.09 -10.27 -8.75
C PRO A 61 -21.46 -10.41 -10.23
N MET A 62 -22.05 -9.36 -10.80
CA MET A 62 -22.37 -9.32 -12.23
C MET A 62 -21.11 -9.15 -13.09
N ASP A 63 -20.13 -8.40 -12.58
CA ASP A 63 -18.87 -8.19 -13.28
C ASP A 63 -17.91 -9.36 -13.00
N ILE A 64 -17.27 -9.84 -14.07
CA ILE A 64 -16.33 -10.95 -14.04
C ILE A 64 -14.98 -10.50 -13.47
N ASP A 65 -14.58 -9.25 -13.67
CA ASP A 65 -13.30 -8.73 -13.17
C ASP A 65 -13.30 -8.63 -11.65
N ILE A 66 -14.43 -8.22 -11.05
CA ILE A 66 -14.66 -8.24 -9.60
C ILE A 66 -14.43 -9.66 -9.02
N ARG A 67 -14.78 -10.71 -9.77
CA ARG A 67 -14.69 -12.10 -9.30
C ARG A 67 -13.27 -12.66 -9.38
N LEU A 68 -12.46 -12.19 -10.33
CA LEU A 68 -11.21 -12.86 -10.72
C LEU A 68 -9.95 -12.09 -10.31
N THR A 69 -9.98 -10.76 -10.34
CA THR A 69 -8.75 -9.97 -10.37
C THR A 69 -8.82 -8.66 -9.58
N GLU A 70 -10.00 -8.07 -9.43
CA GLU A 70 -10.10 -6.75 -8.80
C GLU A 70 -9.97 -6.85 -7.27
N THR A 71 -9.00 -6.11 -6.74
CA THR A 71 -8.66 -6.11 -5.30
C THR A 71 -8.51 -4.70 -4.72
N LEU A 72 -8.55 -3.66 -5.57
CA LEU A 72 -8.52 -2.26 -5.14
C LEU A 72 -9.93 -1.67 -5.22
N PHE A 73 -10.60 -1.56 -4.07
CA PHE A 73 -11.88 -0.89 -3.98
C PHE A 73 -11.76 0.36 -3.10
N LYS A 74 -12.17 1.50 -3.64
CA LYS A 74 -12.20 2.76 -2.88
C LYS A 74 -13.52 2.91 -2.10
N THR A 75 -13.48 3.73 -1.06
CA THR A 75 -14.66 4.15 -0.32
C THR A 75 -15.73 4.68 -1.27
N GLY A 76 -16.97 4.23 -1.11
CA GLY A 76 -18.10 4.58 -1.95
C GLY A 76 -18.25 3.73 -3.22
N THR A 77 -17.30 2.84 -3.54
CA THR A 77 -17.46 1.88 -4.63
C THR A 77 -18.71 1.03 -4.40
N THR A 78 -19.54 0.93 -5.44
CA THR A 78 -20.79 0.14 -5.41
C THR A 78 -20.73 -0.94 -6.48
N LEU A 79 -20.80 -2.20 -6.04
CA LEU A 79 -20.73 -3.37 -6.90
C LEU A 79 -22.13 -3.93 -7.14
N LYS A 80 -22.44 -4.30 -8.38
CA LYS A 80 -23.73 -4.91 -8.75
C LYS A 80 -23.66 -6.42 -8.69
N TYR A 81 -24.71 -7.02 -8.12
CA TYR A 81 -24.85 -8.45 -7.91
C TYR A 81 -26.12 -8.97 -8.58
N THR A 82 -26.12 -10.25 -8.93
CA THR A 82 -27.30 -10.97 -9.41
C THR A 82 -27.61 -12.13 -8.47
N CYS A 83 -28.89 -12.47 -8.32
CA CYS A 83 -29.30 -13.63 -7.54
C CYS A 83 -28.81 -14.93 -8.21
N LEU A 84 -28.39 -15.88 -7.38
CA LEU A 84 -28.02 -17.22 -7.83
C LEU A 84 -29.27 -18.04 -8.19
N PRO A 85 -29.13 -19.12 -8.98
CA PRO A 85 -30.25 -20.02 -9.27
C PRO A 85 -30.93 -20.51 -7.99
N GLY A 86 -32.27 -20.51 -7.97
CA GLY A 86 -33.07 -20.83 -6.78
C GLY A 86 -33.34 -19.65 -5.85
N TYR A 87 -32.88 -18.45 -6.20
CA TYR A 87 -33.21 -17.20 -5.49
C TYR A 87 -33.83 -16.16 -6.43
N VAL A 88 -34.76 -15.37 -5.90
CA VAL A 88 -35.42 -14.26 -6.58
C VAL A 88 -35.09 -12.93 -5.92
N ARG A 89 -35.16 -11.85 -6.71
CA ARG A 89 -34.92 -10.48 -6.23
C ARG A 89 -36.03 -10.08 -5.26
N SER A 90 -35.65 -9.73 -4.04
CA SER A 90 -36.55 -9.16 -3.02
C SER A 90 -36.57 -7.64 -3.05
N HIS A 91 -35.50 -7.02 -3.54
CA HIS A 91 -35.34 -5.57 -3.63
C HIS A 91 -34.95 -5.18 -5.05
N SER A 92 -35.27 -3.95 -5.46
CA SER A 92 -34.91 -3.42 -6.78
C SER A 92 -33.40 -3.27 -6.97
N THR A 93 -32.66 -2.98 -5.89
CA THR A 93 -31.21 -2.81 -5.86
C THR A 93 -30.52 -4.04 -5.30
N GLN A 94 -29.61 -4.64 -6.07
CA GLN A 94 -28.75 -5.76 -5.66
C GLN A 94 -27.30 -5.28 -5.64
N THR A 95 -26.91 -4.55 -4.59
CA THR A 95 -25.61 -3.89 -4.54
C THR A 95 -24.91 -4.01 -3.21
N LEU A 96 -23.58 -4.10 -3.26
CA LEU A 96 -22.68 -3.99 -2.11
C LEU A 96 -21.93 -2.67 -2.22
N THR A 97 -21.87 -1.91 -1.14
CA THR A 97 -21.18 -0.61 -1.10
C THR A 97 -20.06 -0.64 -0.09
N CYS A 98 -18.88 -0.19 -0.50
CA CYS A 98 -17.73 0.01 0.37
C CYS A 98 -17.95 1.25 1.24
N ASN A 99 -18.00 1.10 2.57
CA ASN A 99 -18.14 2.22 3.49
C ASN A 99 -16.77 2.87 3.82
N SER A 100 -16.79 3.94 4.62
CA SER A 100 -15.58 4.64 5.07
C SER A 100 -14.73 3.84 6.07
N ASP A 101 -15.27 2.78 6.65
CA ASP A 101 -14.58 1.90 7.58
C ASP A 101 -13.82 0.77 6.84
N GLY A 102 -13.89 0.74 5.51
CA GLY A 102 -13.27 -0.30 4.69
C GLY A 102 -14.07 -1.62 4.65
N GLU A 103 -15.34 -1.57 5.03
CA GLU A 103 -16.25 -2.71 5.07
C GLU A 103 -17.30 -2.66 3.96
N TRP A 104 -17.71 -3.85 3.50
CA TRP A 104 -18.77 -4.00 2.52
C TRP A 104 -20.14 -4.05 3.19
N VAL A 105 -21.00 -3.09 2.86
CA VAL A 105 -22.35 -2.94 3.44
C VAL A 105 -23.41 -3.31 2.40
N TYR A 106 -24.39 -4.11 2.80
CA TYR A 106 -25.51 -4.51 1.96
C TYR A 106 -26.71 -4.96 2.79
N ASN A 107 -27.90 -4.92 2.17
CA ASN A 107 -29.11 -5.55 2.69
C ASN A 107 -29.37 -6.87 1.94
N THR A 108 -30.11 -7.80 2.54
CA THR A 108 -30.53 -9.02 1.84
C THR A 108 -31.45 -8.67 0.68
N PHE A 109 -30.96 -8.80 -0.56
CA PHE A 109 -31.70 -8.45 -1.77
C PHE A 109 -32.13 -9.66 -2.62
N CYS A 110 -31.73 -10.88 -2.23
CA CYS A 110 -32.20 -12.12 -2.82
C CYS A 110 -32.78 -13.04 -1.74
N ILE A 111 -33.93 -13.65 -2.02
CA ILE A 111 -34.62 -14.61 -1.15
C ILE A 111 -34.87 -15.91 -1.90
N LEU A 112 -35.02 -17.03 -1.19
CA LEU A 112 -35.30 -18.32 -1.81
C LEU A 112 -36.56 -18.25 -2.66
N ASP A 113 -36.47 -18.78 -3.88
CA ASP A 113 -37.62 -18.90 -4.77
C ASP A 113 -38.53 -20.02 -4.29
N THR A 114 -39.54 -19.66 -3.51
CA THR A 114 -40.57 -20.57 -3.03
C THR A 114 -41.72 -20.75 -4.02
N GLY A 115 -41.61 -20.19 -5.24
CA GLY A 115 -42.61 -20.32 -6.31
C GLY A 115 -43.84 -19.42 -6.15
N PHE A 116 -43.94 -18.61 -5.09
CA PHE A 116 -45.08 -17.73 -4.83
C PHE A 116 -45.04 -16.39 -5.58
N HIS A 117 -43.93 -16.06 -6.25
CA HIS A 117 -43.77 -14.77 -6.94
C HIS A 117 -44.46 -14.68 -8.32
N HIS A 118 -45.17 -15.73 -8.74
CA HIS A 118 -45.81 -15.84 -10.06
C HIS A 118 -47.33 -15.59 -10.06
N ILE A 119 -47.92 -15.13 -8.95
CA ILE A 119 -49.35 -14.78 -8.87
C ILE A 119 -49.47 -13.26 -8.79
N GLY A 120 -49.48 -12.60 -9.95
CA GLY A 120 -49.71 -11.18 -10.12
C GLY A 120 -50.45 -10.93 -11.42
#